data_AF-A0A520PSZ9-F1
#
_entry.id   AF-A0A520PSZ9-F1
#
_cell.length_a   1.000
_cell.length_b   1.000
_cell.length_c   1.000
_cell.angle_alpha   90.00
_cell.angle_beta   90.00
_cell.angle_gamma   90.00
#
_symmetry.space_group_name_H-M   'P 1'
#
loop_
_entity.id
_entity.type
_entity.pdbx_description
1 polymer ?
#
loop_
_entity_poly.entity_id
_entity_poly.type
_entity_poly.pdbx_seq_one_letter_code
_entity_poly.pdbx_strand_id
1 'polypeptide(L)'
;MKRSIALAAALALVGCGGSYESAWDEGETTTGTGGGEQAEGGGAARAELISQGDAAWENRGDVEQVRAAIAAWEQALEMDGSDADLWVKVSRGHYFLADGHLSFDDMAAAGEHWQQGIRAAERALSIVSPEFAQRMQAGDRVEDAVSVLGADAVPALYWRASNLGKWARADGFATVLSFKDEIRAVMSHCLENGRDFFFSGPDRYFGAFFAIAPAYAGGDLDRSRQHFEYSISQQPNYFGTRVLMAENLAVKLQDREMFQTQLQYVLDGDPDSLEGAAPENRIEQRKAQALMDRIDEFFE
;
A
#
# COMPACT_ATOMS: atom_id res chain seq x y z
N MET A 1 51.86 -33.75 -19.85
CA MET A 1 50.41 -33.52 -20.05
C MET A 1 49.87 -32.80 -18.81
N LYS A 2 49.77 -31.47 -18.82
CA LYS A 2 49.17 -30.68 -17.73
C LYS A 2 47.77 -30.29 -18.17
N ARG A 3 46.75 -30.79 -17.46
CA ARG A 3 45.33 -30.45 -17.70
C ARG A 3 45.03 -29.14 -16.99
N SER A 4 44.72 -28.10 -17.76
CA SER A 4 44.17 -26.84 -17.25
C SER A 4 42.69 -27.04 -16.96
N ILE A 5 42.28 -26.89 -15.70
CA ILE A 5 40.88 -26.81 -15.30
C ILE A 5 40.49 -25.33 -15.39
N ALA A 6 39.65 -24.99 -16.37
CA ALA A 6 39.04 -23.67 -16.46
C ALA A 6 37.85 -23.63 -15.49
N LEU A 7 37.97 -22.80 -14.46
CA LEU A 7 36.89 -22.50 -13.53
C LEU A 7 35.96 -21.47 -14.21
N ALA A 8 34.76 -21.90 -14.62
CA ALA A 8 33.74 -21.00 -15.11
C ALA A 8 33.13 -20.26 -13.93
N ALA A 9 33.39 -18.96 -13.83
CA ALA A 9 32.72 -18.08 -12.89
C ALA A 9 31.29 -17.84 -13.38
N ALA A 10 30.31 -18.35 -12.63
CA ALA A 10 28.91 -17.97 -12.83
C ALA A 10 28.73 -16.55 -12.29
N LEU A 11 28.61 -15.56 -13.20
CA LEU A 11 28.09 -14.26 -12.84
C LEU A 11 26.59 -14.40 -12.58
N ALA A 12 26.19 -14.33 -11.31
CA ALA A 12 24.82 -14.03 -10.96
C ALA A 12 24.54 -12.58 -11.39
N LEU A 13 23.65 -12.41 -12.37
CA LEU A 13 23.09 -11.11 -12.72
C LEU A 13 22.22 -10.66 -11.54
N VAL A 14 22.78 -9.82 -10.67
CA VAL A 14 22.01 -9.06 -9.68
C VAL A 14 21.12 -8.12 -10.47
N GLY A 15 19.81 -8.37 -10.47
CA GLY A 15 18.84 -7.44 -11.04
C GLY A 15 18.90 -6.14 -10.26
N CYS A 16 19.13 -5.02 -10.94
CA CYS A 16 19.14 -3.68 -10.36
C CYS A 16 17.70 -3.19 -10.06
N GLY A 17 16.92 -3.95 -9.29
CA GLY A 17 15.72 -3.43 -8.64
C GLY A 17 16.12 -2.80 -7.31
N GLY A 18 15.50 -1.69 -6.91
CA GLY A 18 15.62 -1.18 -5.56
C GLY A 18 15.23 -2.26 -4.54
N SER A 19 15.91 -2.27 -3.40
CA SER A 19 15.60 -3.13 -2.26
C SER A 19 15.15 -2.26 -1.09
N TYR A 20 14.16 -2.73 -0.35
CA TYR A 20 13.83 -2.18 0.97
C TYR A 20 14.26 -3.20 2.04
N GLU A 21 14.51 -2.73 3.26
CA GLU A 21 14.76 -3.61 4.40
C GLU A 21 13.42 -4.11 4.94
N SER A 22 13.20 -5.43 4.82
CA SER A 22 11.96 -6.05 5.29
C SER A 22 11.94 -6.21 6.80
N ALA A 23 10.77 -6.07 7.40
CA ALA A 23 10.57 -6.40 8.81
C ALA A 23 10.61 -7.93 9.07
N TRP A 24 10.56 -8.77 8.02
CA TRP A 24 10.76 -10.22 8.16
C TRP A 24 12.18 -10.58 8.61
N ASP A 25 13.15 -9.76 8.19
CA ASP A 25 14.58 -9.97 8.44
C ASP A 25 15.00 -9.50 9.83
N GLU A 26 14.15 -8.72 10.49
CA GLU A 26 14.24 -8.40 11.90
C GLU A 26 13.85 -9.64 12.69
N GLY A 27 14.83 -10.45 13.10
CA GLY A 27 14.59 -11.65 13.91
C GLY A 27 13.69 -11.34 15.11
N GLU A 28 12.91 -12.34 15.57
CA GLU A 28 11.87 -12.17 16.60
C GLU A 28 12.27 -11.11 17.62
N THR A 29 11.61 -9.95 17.53
CA THR A 29 11.71 -8.98 18.62
C THR A 29 11.14 -9.72 19.79
N THR A 30 12.03 -10.12 20.70
CA THR A 30 11.67 -10.77 21.95
C THR A 30 10.90 -9.71 22.75
N THR A 31 9.62 -9.56 22.45
CA THR A 31 8.65 -8.99 23.36
C THR A 31 8.68 -9.95 24.53
N GLY A 32 9.41 -9.54 25.55
CA GLY A 32 9.68 -10.38 26.69
C GLY A 32 8.37 -10.97 27.18
N THR A 33 8.32 -12.30 27.29
CA THR A 33 7.48 -12.98 28.28
C THR A 33 7.93 -12.55 29.67
N GLY A 34 7.70 -11.28 30.00
CA GLY A 34 7.74 -10.71 31.32
C GLY A 34 6.35 -10.82 31.90
N GLY A 35 5.96 -12.02 32.31
CA GLY A 35 4.92 -12.18 33.32
C GLY A 35 5.42 -11.53 34.60
N GLY A 36 5.18 -10.23 34.74
CA GLY A 36 5.58 -9.43 35.88
C GLY A 36 4.77 -8.15 35.84
N GLU A 37 3.75 -8.09 36.69
CA GLU A 37 2.96 -6.90 37.06
C GLU A 37 3.04 -5.75 36.05
N GLN A 38 2.13 -5.73 35.07
CA GLN A 38 1.82 -4.49 34.37
C GLN A 38 1.41 -3.47 35.43
N ALA A 39 2.34 -2.59 35.81
CA ALA A 39 2.03 -1.47 36.68
C ALA A 39 0.86 -0.73 36.06
N GLU A 40 -0.21 -0.48 36.83
CA GLU A 40 -1.48 0.10 36.36
C GLU A 40 -1.31 1.38 35.50
N GLY A 41 -0.17 2.08 35.63
CA GLY A 41 0.17 3.25 34.82
C GLY A 41 0.64 2.98 33.37
N GLY A 42 1.20 1.81 33.05
CA GLY A 42 1.70 1.51 31.70
C GLY A 42 0.59 1.29 30.69
N GLY A 43 -0.46 0.54 31.07
CA GLY A 43 -1.63 0.32 30.23
C GLY A 43 -2.41 1.62 29.96
N ALA A 44 -2.54 2.48 30.98
CA ALA A 44 -3.22 3.76 30.84
C ALA A 44 -2.48 4.73 29.90
N ALA A 45 -1.15 4.82 30.00
CA ALA A 45 -0.34 5.66 29.11
C ALA A 45 -0.39 5.17 27.65
N ARG A 46 -0.36 3.86 27.42
CA ARG A 46 -0.52 3.28 26.08
C ARG A 46 -1.89 3.61 25.48
N ALA A 47 -2.96 3.43 26.25
CA ALA A 47 -4.32 3.73 25.80
C ALA A 47 -4.49 5.22 25.45
N GLU A 48 -3.87 6.11 26.22
CA GLU A 48 -3.87 7.54 25.94
C GLU A 48 -3.15 7.87 24.62
N LEU A 49 -1.99 7.28 24.35
CA LEU A 49 -1.27 7.44 23.08
C LEU A 49 -2.10 6.96 21.88
N ILE A 50 -2.79 5.82 22.01
CA ILE A 50 -3.69 5.33 20.95
C ILE A 50 -4.84 6.32 20.72
N SER A 51 -5.45 6.81 21.79
CA SER A 51 -6.53 7.80 21.70
C SER A 51 -6.06 9.12 21.08
N GLN A 52 -4.85 9.59 21.39
CA GLN A 52 -4.25 10.77 20.78
C GLN A 52 -4.01 10.57 19.28
N GLY A 53 -3.48 9.40 18.91
CA GLY A 53 -3.26 9.07 17.50
C GLY A 53 -4.56 9.01 16.71
N ASP A 54 -5.60 8.40 17.29
CA ASP A 54 -6.92 8.29 16.67
C ASP A 54 -7.59 9.67 16.50
N ALA A 55 -7.53 10.54 17.52
CA ALA A 55 -8.02 11.92 17.42
C ALA A 55 -7.24 12.75 16.39
N ALA A 56 -5.93 12.54 16.28
CA ALA A 56 -5.13 13.20 15.25
C ALA A 56 -5.52 12.72 13.85
N TRP A 57 -5.76 11.42 13.68
CA TRP A 57 -6.16 10.80 12.41
C TRP A 57 -7.50 11.28 11.86
N GLU A 58 -8.46 11.64 12.72
CA GLU A 58 -9.71 12.27 12.29
C GLU A 58 -9.47 13.59 11.53
N ASN A 59 -8.35 14.25 11.78
CA ASN A 59 -7.93 15.50 11.15
C ASN A 59 -6.84 15.30 10.07
N ARG A 60 -6.70 14.08 9.52
CA ARG A 60 -5.64 13.71 8.55
C ARG A 60 -5.60 14.53 7.27
N GLY A 61 -6.60 15.37 6.99
CA GLY A 61 -6.51 16.37 5.93
C GLY A 61 -5.35 17.36 6.13
N ASP A 62 -4.85 17.49 7.36
CA ASP A 62 -3.63 18.23 7.71
C ASP A 62 -2.44 17.25 7.84
N VAL A 63 -1.35 17.55 7.15
CA VAL A 63 -0.12 16.74 7.14
C VAL A 63 0.48 16.58 8.55
N GLU A 64 0.42 17.61 9.39
CA GLU A 64 0.99 17.55 10.74
C GLU A 64 0.16 16.65 11.65
N GLN A 65 -1.16 16.60 11.43
CA GLN A 65 -2.06 15.68 12.12
C GLN A 65 -1.80 14.23 11.73
N VAL A 66 -1.45 13.95 10.47
CA VAL A 66 -1.03 12.60 10.04
C VAL A 66 0.27 12.19 10.74
N ARG A 67 1.26 13.09 10.81
CA ARG A 67 2.53 12.82 11.51
C ARG A 67 2.30 12.56 13.00
N ALA A 68 1.47 13.37 13.65
CA ALA A 68 1.11 13.20 15.04
C ALA A 68 0.42 11.85 15.29
N ALA A 69 -0.49 11.45 14.39
CA ALA A 69 -1.17 10.15 14.48
C ALA A 69 -0.18 8.97 14.45
N ILE A 70 0.69 8.94 13.43
CA ILE A 70 1.71 7.91 13.27
C ILE A 70 2.62 7.87 14.51
N ALA A 71 3.16 9.01 14.94
CA ALA A 71 4.09 9.08 16.05
C ALA A 71 3.48 8.61 17.38
N ALA A 72 2.19 8.89 17.62
CA ALA A 72 1.51 8.44 18.83
C ALA A 72 1.26 6.92 18.82
N TRP A 73 0.84 6.37 17.67
CA TRP A 73 0.66 4.93 17.50
C TRP A 73 1.97 4.16 17.61
N GLU A 74 3.06 4.66 17.01
CA GLU A 74 4.40 4.06 17.12
C GLU A 74 4.89 4.05 18.58
N GLN A 75 4.74 5.15 19.32
CA GLN A 75 5.07 5.19 20.75
C GLN A 75 4.24 4.18 21.56
N ALA A 76 2.96 3.99 21.24
CA ALA A 76 2.15 2.96 21.88
C ALA A 76 2.62 1.53 21.54
N LEU A 77 3.16 1.31 20.33
CA LEU A 77 3.74 0.05 19.89
C LEU A 77 5.13 -0.22 20.48
N GLU A 78 5.90 0.81 20.83
CA GLU A 78 7.13 0.66 21.62
C GLU A 78 6.84 0.13 23.02
N MET A 79 5.67 0.43 23.59
CA MET A 79 5.24 -0.09 24.90
C MET A 79 4.71 -1.52 24.80
N ASP A 80 3.94 -1.82 23.75
CA ASP A 80 3.46 -3.16 23.43
C ASP A 80 3.22 -3.29 21.93
N GLY A 81 4.16 -3.97 21.27
CA GLY A 81 4.20 -4.18 19.83
C GLY A 81 3.39 -5.38 19.35
N SER A 82 2.61 -6.04 20.21
CA SER A 82 1.80 -7.22 19.86
C SER A 82 0.42 -6.89 19.24
N ASP A 83 0.15 -5.60 19.01
CA ASP A 83 -1.13 -5.11 18.49
C ASP A 83 -1.11 -4.98 16.96
N ALA A 84 -1.60 -6.01 16.27
CA ALA A 84 -1.63 -6.05 14.81
C ALA A 84 -2.46 -4.92 14.20
N ASP A 85 -3.61 -4.57 14.80
CA ASP A 85 -4.49 -3.53 14.28
C ASP A 85 -3.84 -2.15 14.35
N LEU A 86 -3.08 -1.89 15.42
CA LEU A 86 -2.33 -0.65 15.56
C LEU A 86 -1.18 -0.56 14.54
N TRP A 87 -0.49 -1.67 14.24
CA TRP A 87 0.47 -1.73 13.13
C TRP A 87 -0.18 -1.48 11.77
N VAL A 88 -1.41 -1.98 11.54
CA VAL A 88 -2.19 -1.66 10.32
C VAL A 88 -2.49 -0.17 10.23
N LYS A 89 -2.86 0.48 11.35
CA LYS A 89 -3.05 1.95 11.39
C LYS A 89 -1.78 2.69 11.00
N VAL A 90 -0.62 2.30 11.54
CA VAL A 90 0.68 2.88 11.16
C VAL A 90 0.97 2.69 9.68
N SER A 91 0.74 1.49 9.12
CA SER A 91 0.93 1.21 7.69
C SER A 91 0.06 2.10 6.79
N ARG A 92 -1.23 2.24 7.12
CA ARG A 92 -2.15 3.14 6.42
C ARG A 92 -1.74 4.60 6.58
N GLY A 93 -1.30 4.99 7.78
CA GLY A 93 -0.85 6.34 8.08
C GLY A 93 0.31 6.76 7.20
N HIS A 94 1.33 5.90 7.11
CA HIS A 94 2.46 6.11 6.22
C HIS A 94 2.07 6.17 4.74
N TYR A 95 1.19 5.27 4.28
CA TYR A 95 0.68 5.33 2.90
C TYR A 95 0.03 6.69 2.62
N PHE A 96 -0.86 7.13 3.49
CA PHE A 96 -1.63 8.35 3.31
C PHE A 96 -0.75 9.60 3.42
N LEU A 97 0.22 9.63 4.33
CA LEU A 97 1.21 10.70 4.42
C LEU A 97 2.01 10.82 3.11
N ALA A 98 2.54 9.70 2.64
CA ALA A 98 3.39 9.65 1.45
C ALA A 98 2.60 10.03 0.18
N ASP A 99 1.46 9.36 -0.07
CA ASP A 99 0.68 9.51 -1.30
C ASP A 99 -0.26 10.73 -1.32
N GLY A 100 -0.72 11.17 -0.13
CA GLY A 100 -1.67 12.26 0.00
C GLY A 100 -1.03 13.62 0.27
N HIS A 101 0.19 13.66 0.81
CA HIS A 101 0.84 14.92 1.19
C HIS A 101 2.20 15.08 0.53
N LEU A 102 3.12 14.14 0.77
CA LEU A 102 4.53 14.32 0.40
C LEU A 102 4.80 14.17 -1.09
N SER A 103 4.09 13.27 -1.77
CA SER A 103 4.32 12.95 -3.17
C SER A 103 4.10 14.13 -4.14
N PHE A 104 3.47 15.22 -3.69
CA PHE A 104 3.33 16.39 -4.53
C PHE A 104 4.62 17.22 -4.65
N ASP A 105 5.46 17.16 -3.62
CA ASP A 105 6.56 18.12 -3.44
C ASP A 105 7.90 17.43 -3.14
N ASP A 106 7.89 16.26 -2.48
CA ASP A 106 9.06 15.50 -2.07
C ASP A 106 8.85 13.98 -2.24
N MET A 107 9.16 13.50 -3.45
CA MET A 107 9.10 12.08 -3.82
C MET A 107 10.05 11.20 -3.02
N ALA A 108 11.21 11.73 -2.59
CA ALA A 108 12.18 10.96 -1.83
C ALA A 108 11.63 10.67 -0.43
N ALA A 109 11.11 11.70 0.25
CA ALA A 109 10.45 11.53 1.55
C ALA A 109 9.22 10.63 1.46
N ALA A 110 8.42 10.73 0.38
CA ALA A 110 7.31 9.80 0.13
C ALA A 110 7.81 8.34 0.00
N GLY A 111 8.91 8.13 -0.71
CA GLY A 111 9.58 6.82 -0.85
C GLY A 111 10.01 6.19 0.46
N GLU A 112 10.54 6.98 1.40
CA GLU A 112 10.90 6.51 2.74
C GLU A 112 9.65 6.11 3.55
N HIS A 113 8.61 6.93 3.52
CA HIS A 113 7.38 6.62 4.24
C HIS A 113 6.64 5.41 3.67
N TRP A 114 6.60 5.20 2.35
CA TRP A 114 6.04 3.95 1.81
C TRP A 114 6.81 2.73 2.31
N GLN A 115 8.15 2.78 2.40
CA GLN A 115 8.93 1.67 2.97
C GLN A 115 8.61 1.41 4.45
N GLN A 116 8.43 2.46 5.26
CA GLN A 116 7.96 2.30 6.64
C GLN A 116 6.54 1.70 6.71
N GLY A 117 5.67 2.10 5.79
CA GLY A 117 4.34 1.52 5.65
C GLY A 117 4.36 0.04 5.30
N ILE A 118 5.30 -0.40 4.44
CA ILE A 118 5.54 -1.82 4.17
C ILE A 118 5.92 -2.53 5.47
N ARG A 119 6.99 -2.09 6.15
CA ARG A 119 7.50 -2.71 7.40
C ARG A 119 6.44 -2.79 8.50
N ALA A 120 5.61 -1.76 8.67
CA ALA A 120 4.51 -1.76 9.63
C ALA A 120 3.47 -2.86 9.32
N ALA A 121 3.06 -3.01 8.06
CA ALA A 121 2.14 -4.08 7.68
C ALA A 121 2.77 -5.47 7.80
N GLU A 122 4.08 -5.59 7.56
CA GLU A 122 4.81 -6.84 7.78
C GLU A 122 4.78 -7.25 9.25
N ARG A 123 5.03 -6.32 10.18
CA ARG A 123 4.87 -6.57 11.62
C ARG A 123 3.45 -7.02 11.98
N ALA A 124 2.42 -6.38 11.42
CA ALA A 124 1.04 -6.80 11.62
C ALA A 124 0.81 -8.25 11.16
N LEU A 125 1.27 -8.61 9.96
CA LEU A 125 1.11 -9.96 9.40
C LEU A 125 1.82 -11.04 10.24
N SER A 126 3.01 -10.73 10.78
CA SER A 126 3.72 -11.65 11.68
C SER A 126 2.94 -11.95 12.96
N ILE A 127 2.18 -10.97 13.46
CA ILE A 127 1.32 -11.11 14.65
C ILE A 127 0.04 -11.87 14.29
N VAL A 128 -0.59 -11.54 13.17
CA VAL A 128 -1.85 -12.17 12.71
C VAL A 128 -1.65 -13.68 12.47
N SER A 129 -0.51 -14.09 11.90
CA SER A 129 -0.25 -15.50 11.62
C SER A 129 1.18 -15.90 11.95
N PRO A 130 1.39 -16.61 13.09
CA PRO A 130 2.69 -17.20 13.41
C PRO A 130 3.18 -18.20 12.36
N GLU A 131 2.28 -18.90 11.67
CA GLU A 131 2.63 -19.78 10.56
C GLU A 131 3.20 -18.97 9.38
N PHE A 132 2.54 -17.88 9.00
CA PHE A 132 3.04 -16.98 7.96
C PHE A 132 4.41 -16.39 8.36
N ALA A 133 4.54 -15.92 9.61
CA ALA A 133 5.80 -15.39 10.14
C ALA A 133 6.95 -16.40 10.02
N GLN A 134 6.72 -17.66 10.42
CA GLN A 134 7.72 -18.73 10.29
C GLN A 134 8.12 -18.98 8.84
N ARG A 135 7.16 -18.94 7.91
CA ARG A 135 7.45 -19.12 6.47
C ARG A 135 8.31 -17.97 5.93
N MET A 136 8.02 -16.72 6.30
CA MET A 136 8.86 -15.57 5.90
C MET A 136 10.27 -15.66 6.48
N GLN A 137 10.41 -16.03 7.75
CA GLN A 137 11.73 -16.27 8.39
C GLN A 137 12.50 -17.42 7.73
N ALA A 138 11.80 -18.42 7.18
CA ALA A 138 12.39 -19.52 6.43
C ALA A 138 12.82 -19.12 5.00
N GLY A 139 12.50 -17.90 4.56
CA GLY A 139 12.81 -17.39 3.22
C GLY A 139 11.82 -17.81 2.15
N ASP A 140 10.60 -18.22 2.53
CA ASP A 140 9.52 -18.44 1.56
C ASP A 140 9.14 -17.10 0.89
N ARG A 141 8.62 -17.20 -0.32
CA ARG A 141 8.06 -16.04 -1.04
C ARG A 141 6.68 -15.71 -0.51
N VAL A 142 6.35 -14.42 -0.47
CA VAL A 142 5.05 -13.93 0.03
C VAL A 142 3.88 -14.54 -0.75
N GLU A 143 4.00 -14.62 -2.08
CA GLU A 143 3.00 -15.24 -2.98
C GLU A 143 2.74 -16.72 -2.70
N ASP A 144 3.72 -17.45 -2.16
CA ASP A 144 3.59 -18.87 -1.80
C ASP A 144 3.06 -19.05 -0.37
N ALA A 145 3.17 -18.02 0.46
CA ALA A 145 2.76 -18.03 1.86
C ALA A 145 1.38 -17.42 2.11
N VAL A 146 0.89 -16.53 1.23
CA VAL A 146 -0.39 -15.82 1.42
C VAL A 146 -1.60 -16.74 1.60
N SER A 147 -1.53 -17.99 1.13
CA SER A 147 -2.60 -18.98 1.26
C SER A 147 -2.87 -19.45 2.69
N VAL A 148 -1.93 -19.24 3.63
CA VAL A 148 -2.12 -19.58 5.06
C VAL A 148 -2.83 -18.47 5.84
N LEU A 149 -3.08 -17.32 5.21
CA LEU A 149 -3.74 -16.17 5.80
C LEU A 149 -5.27 -16.23 5.60
N GLY A 150 -6.01 -15.54 6.46
CA GLY A 150 -7.45 -15.41 6.37
C GLY A 150 -7.90 -13.96 6.16
N ALA A 151 -9.21 -13.72 6.31
CA ALA A 151 -9.83 -12.40 6.14
C ALA A 151 -9.32 -11.34 7.13
N ASP A 152 -8.86 -11.75 8.31
CA ASP A 152 -8.24 -10.90 9.33
C ASP A 152 -6.91 -10.28 8.86
N ALA A 153 -6.20 -10.92 7.93
CA ALA A 153 -4.97 -10.39 7.35
C ALA A 153 -5.20 -9.37 6.23
N VAL A 154 -6.43 -9.26 5.69
CA VAL A 154 -6.74 -8.39 4.54
C VAL A 154 -6.29 -6.94 4.74
N PRO A 155 -6.52 -6.28 5.89
CA PRO A 155 -6.07 -4.91 6.09
C PRO A 155 -4.55 -4.76 5.96
N ALA A 156 -3.79 -5.65 6.59
CA ALA A 156 -2.33 -5.61 6.54
C ALA A 156 -1.80 -5.92 5.14
N LEU A 157 -2.33 -6.96 4.48
CA LEU A 157 -2.00 -7.31 3.10
C LEU A 157 -2.28 -6.15 2.13
N TYR A 158 -3.45 -5.53 2.23
CA TYR A 158 -3.84 -4.43 1.36
C TYR A 158 -2.90 -3.24 1.50
N TRP A 159 -2.63 -2.80 2.74
CA TRP A 159 -1.75 -1.65 2.96
C TRP A 159 -0.29 -1.96 2.64
N ARG A 160 0.18 -3.19 2.87
CA ARG A 160 1.52 -3.62 2.43
C ARG A 160 1.66 -3.49 0.91
N ALA A 161 0.75 -4.09 0.14
CA ALA A 161 0.81 -4.05 -1.33
C ALA A 161 0.54 -2.65 -1.91
N SER A 162 -0.23 -1.82 -1.21
CA SER A 162 -0.46 -0.41 -1.58
C SER A 162 0.80 0.44 -1.41
N ASN A 163 1.48 0.32 -0.27
CA ASN A 163 2.77 0.97 -0.04
C ASN A 163 3.85 0.45 -1.02
N LEU A 164 3.97 -0.87 -1.15
CA LEU A 164 4.93 -1.51 -2.07
C LEU A 164 4.71 -1.09 -3.52
N GLY A 165 3.46 -1.05 -3.99
CA GLY A 165 3.13 -0.62 -5.35
C GLY A 165 3.52 0.84 -5.63
N LYS A 166 3.32 1.74 -4.66
CA LYS A 166 3.69 3.16 -4.81
C LYS A 166 5.21 3.34 -4.76
N TRP A 167 5.89 2.74 -3.79
CA TRP A 167 7.36 2.77 -3.71
C TRP A 167 8.00 2.16 -4.96
N ALA A 168 7.55 0.99 -5.41
CA ALA A 168 8.10 0.36 -6.61
C ALA A 168 7.94 1.24 -7.86
N ARG A 169 6.83 1.96 -7.99
CA ARG A 169 6.63 2.93 -9.09
C ARG A 169 7.59 4.11 -9.00
N ALA A 170 7.85 4.62 -7.80
CA ALA A 170 8.77 5.74 -7.57
C ALA A 170 10.24 5.34 -7.80
N ASP A 171 10.60 4.11 -7.43
CA ASP A 171 11.93 3.55 -7.63
C ASP A 171 12.21 3.23 -9.11
N GLY A 172 11.26 2.57 -9.79
CA GLY A 172 11.30 2.41 -11.23
C GLY A 172 10.67 1.12 -11.76
N PHE A 173 10.57 1.05 -13.08
CA PHE A 173 9.85 -0.03 -13.77
C PHE A 173 10.44 -1.43 -13.51
N ALA A 174 11.75 -1.56 -13.31
CA ALA A 174 12.38 -2.83 -12.97
C ALA A 174 11.83 -3.39 -11.64
N THR A 175 11.70 -2.53 -10.63
CA THR A 175 11.18 -2.87 -9.31
C THR A 175 9.70 -3.24 -9.37
N VAL A 176 8.90 -2.51 -10.17
CA VAL A 176 7.51 -2.90 -10.46
C VAL A 176 7.42 -4.32 -11.02
N LEU A 177 8.29 -4.68 -11.97
CA LEU A 177 8.31 -6.03 -12.54
C LEU A 177 8.76 -7.10 -11.53
N SER A 178 9.68 -6.78 -10.62
CA SER A 178 10.16 -7.72 -9.59
C SER A 178 9.06 -8.12 -8.60
N PHE A 179 8.19 -7.19 -8.22
CA PHE A 179 7.13 -7.45 -7.23
C PHE A 179 5.76 -7.80 -7.83
N LYS A 180 5.63 -7.88 -9.16
CA LYS A 180 4.32 -8.04 -9.82
C LYS A 180 3.57 -9.32 -9.43
N ASP A 181 4.28 -10.43 -9.22
CA ASP A 181 3.67 -11.73 -8.96
C ASP A 181 3.24 -11.83 -7.49
N GLU A 182 4.06 -11.30 -6.58
CA GLU A 182 3.71 -11.04 -5.18
C GLU A 182 2.44 -10.18 -5.06
N ILE A 183 2.44 -8.99 -5.69
CA ILE A 183 1.31 -8.07 -5.68
C ILE A 183 0.05 -8.75 -6.22
N ARG A 184 0.15 -9.52 -7.31
CA ARG A 184 -0.98 -10.24 -7.89
C ARG A 184 -1.53 -11.26 -6.88
N ALA A 185 -0.68 -12.06 -6.25
CA ALA A 185 -1.11 -13.07 -5.28
C ALA A 185 -1.78 -12.43 -4.05
N VAL A 186 -1.16 -11.39 -3.48
CA VAL A 186 -1.67 -10.65 -2.32
C VAL A 186 -3.02 -9.99 -2.61
N MET A 187 -3.15 -9.28 -3.74
CA MET A 187 -4.40 -8.60 -4.07
C MET A 187 -5.50 -9.60 -4.46
N SER A 188 -5.15 -10.76 -5.03
CA SER A 188 -6.12 -11.84 -5.31
C SER A 188 -6.67 -12.38 -4.00
N HIS A 189 -5.81 -12.61 -3.01
CA HIS A 189 -6.23 -13.01 -1.67
C HIS A 189 -7.15 -11.97 -1.02
N CYS A 190 -6.85 -10.66 -1.18
CA CYS A 190 -7.72 -9.59 -0.71
C CYS A 190 -9.08 -9.56 -1.43
N LEU A 191 -9.11 -9.80 -2.75
CA LEU A 191 -10.37 -9.94 -3.50
C LEU A 191 -11.22 -11.10 -2.98
N GLU A 192 -10.60 -12.23 -2.64
CA GLU A 192 -11.30 -13.43 -2.19
C GLU A 192 -11.83 -13.29 -0.76
N ASN A 193 -11.06 -12.67 0.14
CA ASN A 193 -11.35 -12.66 1.57
C ASN A 193 -11.90 -11.33 2.11
N GLY A 194 -11.82 -10.24 1.35
CA GLY A 194 -12.27 -8.92 1.79
C GLY A 194 -12.42 -7.95 0.62
N ARG A 195 -13.21 -8.34 -0.40
CA ARG A 195 -13.40 -7.58 -1.64
C ARG A 195 -13.85 -6.13 -1.43
N ASP A 196 -14.67 -5.90 -0.42
CA ASP A 196 -15.25 -4.61 -0.06
C ASP A 196 -14.30 -3.73 0.76
N PHE A 197 -13.18 -4.29 1.24
CA PHE A 197 -12.21 -3.58 2.07
C PHE A 197 -11.79 -2.25 1.45
N PHE A 198 -11.77 -1.21 2.29
CA PHE A 198 -11.35 0.14 1.93
C PHE A 198 -12.03 0.65 0.65
N PHE A 199 -13.36 0.61 0.66
CA PHE A 199 -14.22 1.08 -0.43
C PHE A 199 -13.94 0.34 -1.74
N SER A 200 -14.03 -0.99 -1.72
CA SER A 200 -13.70 -1.86 -2.86
C SER A 200 -12.27 -1.62 -3.39
N GLY A 201 -11.34 -1.47 -2.46
CA GLY A 201 -9.93 -1.22 -2.70
C GLY A 201 -9.23 -2.32 -3.51
N PRO A 202 -9.46 -3.61 -3.28
CA PRO A 202 -8.86 -4.67 -4.09
C PRO A 202 -9.20 -4.59 -5.58
N ASP A 203 -10.46 -4.30 -5.94
CA ASP A 203 -10.84 -4.06 -7.33
C ASP A 203 -10.20 -2.77 -7.89
N ARG A 204 -10.21 -1.68 -7.11
CA ARG A 204 -9.52 -0.44 -7.52
C ARG A 204 -8.04 -0.69 -7.82
N TYR A 205 -7.37 -1.51 -7.01
CA TYR A 205 -5.98 -1.87 -7.21
C TYR A 205 -5.79 -2.69 -8.49
N PHE A 206 -6.62 -3.72 -8.71
CA PHE A 206 -6.51 -4.53 -9.92
C PHE A 206 -6.82 -3.76 -11.20
N GLY A 207 -7.73 -2.78 -11.13
CA GLY A 207 -7.93 -1.82 -12.21
C GLY A 207 -6.60 -1.20 -12.65
N ALA A 208 -5.83 -0.66 -11.71
CA ALA A 208 -4.52 -0.07 -12.00
C ALA A 208 -3.49 -1.13 -12.43
N PHE A 209 -3.40 -2.26 -11.72
CA PHE A 209 -2.45 -3.34 -12.00
C PHE A 209 -2.50 -3.79 -13.47
N PHE A 210 -3.70 -4.09 -13.97
CA PHE A 210 -3.87 -4.59 -15.33
C PHE A 210 -3.66 -3.51 -16.41
N ALA A 211 -3.83 -2.23 -16.09
CA ALA A 211 -3.55 -1.12 -17.02
C ALA A 211 -2.05 -0.78 -17.10
N ILE A 212 -1.35 -0.80 -15.97
CA ILE A 212 0.07 -0.44 -15.88
C ILE A 212 0.96 -1.50 -16.53
N ALA A 213 0.70 -2.78 -16.22
CA ALA A 213 1.52 -3.87 -16.71
C ALA A 213 1.51 -3.93 -18.26
N PRO A 214 2.67 -4.16 -18.91
CA PRO A 214 2.68 -4.50 -20.33
C PRO A 214 1.91 -5.80 -20.61
N ALA A 215 1.37 -5.96 -21.82
CA ALA A 215 0.63 -7.16 -22.21
C ALA A 215 1.44 -8.45 -21.97
N TYR A 216 2.74 -8.45 -22.30
CA TYR A 216 3.62 -9.61 -22.08
C TYR A 216 3.89 -9.92 -20.59
N ALA A 217 3.59 -8.98 -19.69
CA ALA A 217 3.82 -9.10 -18.24
C ALA A 217 2.51 -9.29 -17.45
N GLY A 218 1.39 -9.53 -18.13
CA GLY A 218 0.08 -9.77 -17.53
C GLY A 218 -0.85 -8.55 -17.52
N GLY A 219 -0.56 -7.52 -18.31
CA GLY A 219 -1.49 -6.42 -18.57
C GLY A 219 -2.68 -6.88 -19.40
N ASP A 220 -3.87 -6.35 -19.08
CA ASP A 220 -5.14 -6.71 -19.68
C ASP A 220 -6.14 -5.55 -19.51
N LEU A 221 -6.33 -4.75 -20.55
CA LEU A 221 -7.11 -3.51 -20.46
C LEU A 221 -8.61 -3.79 -20.26
N ASP A 222 -9.12 -4.93 -20.72
CA ASP A 222 -10.51 -5.31 -20.50
C ASP A 222 -10.74 -5.70 -19.04
N ARG A 223 -9.82 -6.48 -18.45
CA ARG A 223 -9.87 -6.77 -17.01
C ARG A 223 -9.69 -5.52 -16.16
N SER A 224 -8.77 -4.63 -16.56
CA SER A 224 -8.60 -3.33 -15.90
C SER A 224 -9.92 -2.57 -15.84
N ARG A 225 -10.59 -2.43 -16.98
CA ARG A 225 -11.90 -1.78 -17.08
C ARG A 225 -12.94 -2.43 -16.16
N GLN A 226 -13.08 -3.76 -16.22
CA GLN A 226 -14.06 -4.50 -15.40
C GLN A 226 -13.85 -4.25 -13.90
N HIS A 227 -12.60 -4.24 -13.44
CA HIS A 227 -12.29 -4.00 -12.03
C HIS A 227 -12.56 -2.54 -11.61
N PHE A 228 -12.18 -1.56 -12.44
CA PHE A 228 -12.51 -0.15 -12.17
C PHE A 228 -14.02 0.09 -12.15
N GLU A 229 -14.75 -0.42 -13.15
CA GLU A 229 -16.21 -0.28 -13.23
C GLU A 229 -16.91 -0.97 -12.06
N TYR A 230 -16.43 -2.15 -11.63
CA TYR A 230 -16.95 -2.80 -10.43
C TYR A 230 -16.72 -1.94 -9.19
N SER A 231 -15.50 -1.46 -8.95
CA SER A 231 -15.19 -0.60 -7.80
C SER A 231 -16.05 0.68 -7.79
N ILE A 232 -16.23 1.33 -8.96
CA ILE A 232 -17.13 2.50 -9.10
C ILE A 232 -18.59 2.13 -8.82
N SER A 233 -19.05 0.95 -9.25
CA SER A 233 -20.43 0.50 -9.01
C SER A 233 -20.74 0.29 -7.52
N GLN A 234 -19.73 -0.10 -6.74
CA GLN A 234 -19.88 -0.32 -5.30
C GLN A 234 -19.72 0.98 -4.51
N GLN A 235 -18.74 1.81 -4.89
CA GLN A 235 -18.34 3.00 -4.14
C GLN A 235 -18.13 4.20 -5.09
N PRO A 236 -19.19 4.72 -5.71
CA PRO A 236 -19.08 5.75 -6.76
C PRO A 236 -18.49 7.07 -6.25
N ASN A 237 -18.64 7.33 -4.94
CA ASN A 237 -18.19 8.55 -4.26
C ASN A 237 -16.81 8.37 -3.58
N TYR A 238 -16.12 7.25 -3.79
CA TYR A 238 -14.70 7.14 -3.47
C TYR A 238 -13.88 7.55 -4.69
N PHE A 239 -13.45 8.81 -4.73
CA PHE A 239 -12.92 9.46 -5.94
C PHE A 239 -11.64 8.82 -6.48
N GLY A 240 -10.85 8.17 -5.61
CA GLY A 240 -9.57 7.57 -6.01
C GLY A 240 -9.71 6.47 -7.07
N THR A 241 -10.87 5.80 -7.17
CA THR A 241 -11.09 4.83 -8.25
C THR A 241 -11.13 5.51 -9.63
N ARG A 242 -11.79 6.67 -9.73
CA ARG A 242 -11.92 7.41 -10.99
C ARG A 242 -10.60 8.09 -11.39
N VAL A 243 -9.88 8.64 -10.41
CA VAL A 243 -8.53 9.21 -10.64
C VAL A 243 -7.60 8.15 -11.22
N LEU A 244 -7.53 6.96 -10.60
CA LEU A 244 -6.68 5.87 -11.09
C LEU A 244 -7.13 5.34 -12.46
N MET A 245 -8.44 5.29 -12.74
CA MET A 245 -8.97 4.90 -14.05
C MET A 245 -8.54 5.89 -15.14
N ALA A 246 -8.63 7.19 -14.87
CA ALA A 246 -8.16 8.23 -15.80
C ALA A 246 -6.65 8.11 -16.02
N GLU A 247 -5.86 8.15 -14.95
CA GLU A 247 -4.39 8.16 -15.01
C GLU A 247 -3.83 6.91 -15.71
N ASN A 248 -4.39 5.73 -15.42
CA ASN A 248 -3.77 4.47 -15.84
C ASN A 248 -4.47 3.84 -17.05
N LEU A 249 -5.81 3.75 -17.07
CA LEU A 249 -6.53 3.09 -18.15
C LEU A 249 -6.80 4.03 -19.32
N ALA A 250 -7.31 5.23 -19.07
CA ALA A 250 -7.66 6.16 -20.14
C ALA A 250 -6.42 6.59 -20.94
N VAL A 251 -5.32 6.93 -20.25
CA VAL A 251 -4.02 7.22 -20.91
C VAL A 251 -3.54 6.04 -21.74
N LYS A 252 -3.58 4.82 -21.21
CA LYS A 252 -3.12 3.61 -21.92
C LYS A 252 -3.95 3.30 -23.17
N LEU A 253 -5.24 3.61 -23.13
CA LEU A 253 -6.16 3.48 -24.27
C LEU A 253 -6.10 4.66 -25.24
N GLN A 254 -5.39 5.74 -24.89
CA GLN A 254 -5.45 7.02 -25.60
C GLN A 254 -6.89 7.57 -25.69
N ASP A 255 -7.67 7.36 -24.62
CA ASP A 255 -9.07 7.79 -24.50
C ASP A 255 -9.15 9.11 -23.70
N ARG A 256 -8.98 10.23 -24.39
CA ARG A 256 -9.01 11.57 -23.78
C ARG A 256 -10.40 11.91 -23.21
N GLU A 257 -11.47 11.42 -23.83
CA GLU A 257 -12.84 11.67 -23.37
C GLU A 257 -13.10 10.98 -22.03
N MET A 258 -12.67 9.71 -21.88
CA MET A 258 -12.73 9.01 -20.60
C MET A 258 -11.93 9.75 -19.53
N PHE A 259 -10.70 10.17 -19.84
CA PHE A 259 -9.84 10.90 -18.89
C PHE A 259 -10.56 12.14 -18.36
N GLN A 260 -11.09 12.98 -19.26
CA GLN A 260 -11.81 14.19 -18.89
C GLN A 260 -13.07 13.89 -18.09
N THR A 261 -13.86 12.92 -18.53
CA THR A 261 -15.12 12.55 -17.87
C THR A 261 -14.89 12.08 -16.43
N GLN A 262 -13.89 11.21 -16.21
CA GLN A 262 -13.60 10.67 -14.89
C GLN A 262 -13.04 11.74 -13.95
N LEU A 263 -12.12 12.58 -14.41
CA LEU A 263 -11.53 13.64 -13.57
C LEU A 263 -12.51 14.78 -13.30
N GLN A 264 -13.35 15.17 -14.27
CA GLN A 264 -14.37 16.20 -14.06
C GLN A 264 -15.39 15.76 -13.01
N TYR A 265 -15.80 14.49 -13.01
CA TYR A 265 -16.66 13.95 -11.95
C TYR A 265 -16.03 14.14 -10.55
N VAL A 266 -14.72 13.92 -10.43
CA VAL A 266 -14.00 14.10 -9.17
C VAL A 266 -13.94 15.58 -8.76
N LEU A 267 -13.64 16.47 -9.70
CA LEU A 267 -13.54 17.91 -9.45
C LEU A 267 -14.88 18.55 -9.08
N ASP A 268 -15.99 18.09 -9.68
CA ASP A 268 -17.34 18.60 -9.40
C ASP A 268 -18.00 17.93 -8.19
N GLY A 269 -17.44 16.81 -7.72
CA GLY A 269 -18.00 16.01 -6.64
C GLY A 269 -17.86 16.68 -5.27
N ASP A 270 -18.83 16.42 -4.39
CA ASP A 270 -18.73 16.78 -2.97
C ASP A 270 -17.81 15.78 -2.24
N PRO A 271 -16.62 16.17 -1.76
CA PRO A 271 -15.71 15.25 -1.09
C PRO A 271 -16.29 14.69 0.22
N ASP A 272 -17.24 15.39 0.85
CA ASP A 272 -17.89 14.98 2.10
C ASP A 272 -19.07 14.01 1.90
N SER A 273 -19.40 13.68 0.64
CA SER A 273 -20.53 12.79 0.30
C SER A 273 -20.34 11.31 0.67
N LEU A 274 -19.15 10.92 1.13
CA LEU A 274 -18.83 9.57 1.59
C LEU A 274 -18.22 9.63 2.99
N GLU A 275 -18.95 9.10 3.96
CA GLU A 275 -18.53 9.06 5.36
C GLU A 275 -17.16 8.38 5.51
N GLY A 276 -16.26 9.02 6.25
CA GLY A 276 -14.91 8.49 6.51
C GLY A 276 -13.93 8.58 5.34
N ALA A 277 -14.32 9.10 4.17
CA ALA A 277 -13.44 9.23 3.00
C ALA A 277 -13.15 10.69 2.59
N ALA A 278 -13.70 11.68 3.30
CA ALA A 278 -13.57 13.08 2.90
C ALA A 278 -12.10 13.58 2.78
N PRO A 279 -11.17 13.26 3.70
CA PRO A 279 -9.77 13.61 3.53
C PRO A 279 -9.16 12.99 2.26
N GLU A 280 -9.41 11.70 2.02
CA GLU A 280 -8.99 10.99 0.81
C GLU A 280 -9.57 11.66 -0.46
N ASN A 281 -10.87 11.94 -0.49
CA ASN A 281 -11.52 12.57 -1.64
C ASN A 281 -10.97 13.96 -1.97
N ARG A 282 -10.64 14.79 -0.96
CA ARG A 282 -10.00 16.10 -1.18
C ARG A 282 -8.60 15.96 -1.78
N ILE A 283 -7.83 14.96 -1.34
CA ILE A 283 -6.54 14.63 -1.96
C ILE A 283 -6.73 14.20 -3.42
N GLU A 284 -7.73 13.35 -3.69
CA GLU A 284 -8.03 12.91 -5.05
C GLU A 284 -8.49 14.05 -5.95
N GLN A 285 -9.18 15.08 -5.43
CA GLN A 285 -9.45 16.31 -6.16
C GLN A 285 -8.17 17.07 -6.51
N ARG A 286 -7.21 17.18 -5.58
CA ARG A 286 -5.90 17.79 -5.86
C ARG A 286 -5.15 17.02 -6.96
N LYS A 287 -5.16 15.68 -6.91
CA LYS A 287 -4.56 14.82 -7.96
C LYS A 287 -5.28 14.98 -9.30
N ALA A 288 -6.61 15.01 -9.30
CA ALA A 288 -7.41 15.22 -10.51
C ALA A 288 -7.10 16.56 -11.18
N GLN A 289 -6.98 17.64 -10.41
CA GLN A 289 -6.59 18.94 -10.95
C GLN A 289 -5.18 18.89 -11.57
N ALA A 290 -4.20 18.33 -10.86
CA ALA A 290 -2.83 18.21 -11.37
C ALA A 290 -2.73 17.36 -12.65
N LEU A 291 -3.56 16.32 -12.78
CA LEU A 291 -3.68 15.51 -13.99
C LEU A 291 -4.34 16.29 -15.14
N MET A 292 -5.39 17.07 -14.85
CA MET A 292 -6.09 17.88 -15.86
C MET A 292 -5.20 18.99 -16.42
N ASP A 293 -4.41 19.65 -15.56
CA ASP A 293 -3.49 20.72 -15.97
C ASP A 293 -2.40 20.22 -16.95
N ARG A 294 -2.15 18.91 -16.95
CA ARG A 294 -1.14 18.23 -17.77
C ARG A 294 -1.74 17.33 -18.85
N ILE A 295 -3.03 17.46 -19.14
CA ILE A 295 -3.74 16.54 -20.04
C ILE A 295 -3.05 16.41 -21.41
N ASP A 296 -2.54 17.52 -21.96
CA ASP A 296 -1.89 17.53 -23.28
C ASP A 296 -0.52 16.82 -23.29
N GLU A 297 0.05 16.48 -22.11
CA GLU A 297 1.25 15.63 -22.02
C GLU A 297 0.93 14.13 -22.25
N PHE A 298 -0.33 13.73 -22.11
CA PHE A 298 -0.74 12.32 -22.12
C PHE A 298 -1.39 11.86 -23.42
N PHE A 299 -1.87 12.79 -24.25
CA PHE A 299 -2.65 12.51 -25.44
C PHE A 299 -2.12 13.34 -26.62
N GLU A 300 -1.88 12.66 -27.74
CA GLU A 300 -1.47 13.26 -29.02
C GLU A 300 -2.68 13.66 -29.90
#